data_AF-A0A1K1RRP4-F1
#
_entry.id   AF-A0A1K1RRP4-F1
#
_cell.length_a   1.000
_cell.length_b   1.000
_cell.length_c   1.000
_cell.angle_alpha   90.00
_cell.angle_beta   90.00
_cell.angle_gamma   90.00
#
_symmetry.space_group_name_H-M   'P 1'
#
loop_
_entity.id
_entity.type
_entity.pdbx_description
1 polymer ?
#
loop_
_entity_poly.entity_id
_entity_poly.type
_entity_poly.pdbx_seq_one_letter_code
_entity_poly.pdbx_strand_id
1 'polypeptide(L)'
;MLTTTYPFRRFLRTSFATLADGGYAGLVFLVSRSADAPRLHRRFFQEWSDIHDVTGPYLAVITPSPGSSILLDEELYRTQYGALVPDVSCPSGGGRLSRAVNRRWPSSVRMTEVTPSRTASVRRHQDTHTTAVNDLQEFFGIPESLLPCAVIVSLHETSALCVALDDESSMYRLLKSIKAEIEPATARISRKEQELVEAKAARARIRNEQKIGELRATLATLQAQWTDQKLQLAADLDATAGDLADDDATRCRWLAGRLRTDQPLSGEEREQARQAARALRGRGRLEKRIRRALPRLDARYPAGTEVAARLAAAEAAEDAAQDRIGGIKQDLDDLGRDLALNAAVVSAAANFGLVPDGDVRLREWRELAWPISVLARPKRATPRMRFRWS
;
A
#
# COMPACT_ATOMS: atom_id res chain seq x y z
N MET A 1 14.71 -8.58 -16.17
CA MET A 1 13.25 -8.33 -16.06
C MET A 1 12.58 -9.28 -17.02
N LEU A 2 11.78 -10.23 -16.53
CA LEU A 2 10.99 -11.11 -17.38
C LEU A 2 9.64 -10.41 -17.55
N THR A 3 9.36 -9.98 -18.77
CA THR A 3 8.17 -9.22 -19.15
C THR A 3 7.17 -10.14 -19.82
N THR A 4 5.95 -10.20 -19.31
CA THR A 4 4.87 -11.03 -19.86
C THR A 4 3.81 -10.13 -20.50
N THR A 5 3.36 -10.41 -21.72
CA THR A 5 2.31 -9.60 -22.37
C THR A 5 0.89 -10.04 -21.94
N TYR A 6 -0.04 -9.09 -21.76
CA TYR A 6 -1.35 -9.28 -21.13
C TYR A 6 -2.51 -8.69 -21.95
N PRO A 7 -3.46 -9.50 -22.46
CA PRO A 7 -4.56 -8.99 -23.30
C PRO A 7 -5.45 -7.94 -22.60
N PHE A 8 -5.89 -6.92 -23.33
CA PHE A 8 -6.77 -5.84 -22.86
C PHE A 8 -8.04 -6.34 -22.14
N ARG A 9 -8.71 -7.36 -22.70
CA ARG A 9 -9.88 -7.99 -22.07
C ARG A 9 -9.58 -8.60 -20.69
N ARG A 10 -8.36 -9.10 -20.49
CA ARG A 10 -7.95 -9.57 -19.16
C ARG A 10 -7.69 -8.40 -18.21
N PHE A 11 -7.15 -7.26 -18.70
CA PHE A 11 -6.97 -6.05 -17.89
C PHE A 11 -8.30 -5.54 -17.32
N LEU A 12 -9.36 -5.53 -18.13
CA LEU A 12 -10.70 -5.17 -17.67
C LEU A 12 -11.23 -6.11 -16.57
N ARG A 13 -10.78 -7.37 -16.56
CA ARG A 13 -11.14 -8.38 -15.56
C ARG A 13 -10.22 -8.41 -14.34
N THR A 14 -9.14 -7.63 -14.34
CA THR A 14 -8.31 -7.45 -13.15
C THR A 14 -9.12 -6.72 -12.09
N SER A 15 -8.93 -7.07 -10.81
CA SER A 15 -9.68 -6.41 -9.73
C SER A 15 -9.40 -4.91 -9.74
N PHE A 16 -10.42 -4.08 -9.98
CA PHE A 16 -10.28 -2.62 -9.87
C PHE A 16 -9.78 -2.16 -8.49
N ALA A 17 -9.91 -3.00 -7.45
CA ALA A 17 -9.33 -2.74 -6.13
C ALA A 17 -7.79 -2.60 -6.17
N THR A 18 -7.08 -3.38 -6.99
CA THR A 18 -5.61 -3.28 -7.08
C THR A 18 -5.16 -2.01 -7.81
N LEU A 19 -6.02 -1.38 -8.61
CA LEU A 19 -5.76 -0.10 -9.26
C LEU A 19 -6.01 1.09 -8.33
N ALA A 20 -6.93 0.95 -7.36
CA ALA A 20 -7.13 1.93 -6.29
C ALA A 20 -5.89 2.03 -5.40
N ASP A 21 -5.28 0.89 -5.06
CA ASP A 21 -4.01 0.81 -4.32
C ASP A 21 -2.84 1.48 -5.08
N GLY A 22 -2.97 1.64 -6.40
CA GLY A 22 -2.04 2.37 -7.27
C GLY A 22 -2.07 3.90 -7.11
N GLY A 23 -3.04 4.44 -6.36
CA GLY A 23 -3.16 5.88 -6.07
C GLY A 23 -4.10 6.65 -7.00
N TYR A 24 -4.82 5.97 -7.89
CA TYR A 24 -5.84 6.59 -8.73
C TYR A 24 -7.18 6.64 -8.00
N ALA A 25 -7.87 7.78 -8.09
CA ALA A 25 -9.24 7.93 -7.62
C ALA A 25 -10.25 7.37 -8.64
N GLY A 26 -9.90 7.42 -9.93
CA GLY A 26 -10.76 6.91 -10.99
C GLY A 26 -10.06 6.62 -12.30
N LEU A 27 -10.74 5.84 -13.14
CA LEU A 27 -10.30 5.49 -14.50
C LEU A 27 -11.26 6.10 -15.51
N VAL A 28 -10.73 6.59 -16.63
CA VAL A 28 -11.52 7.21 -17.70
C VAL A 28 -11.27 6.44 -18.98
N PHE A 29 -12.30 5.84 -19.54
CA PHE A 29 -12.25 5.12 -20.81
C PHE A 29 -12.99 5.94 -21.87
N LEU A 30 -12.31 6.31 -22.95
CA LEU A 30 -12.99 6.85 -24.13
C LEU A 30 -13.48 5.69 -24.99
N VAL A 31 -14.81 5.56 -25.12
CA VAL A 31 -15.46 4.53 -25.93
C VAL A 31 -16.06 5.21 -27.16
N SER A 32 -15.28 5.29 -28.23
CA SER A 32 -15.67 5.93 -29.49
C SER A 32 -15.00 5.20 -30.63
N ARG A 33 -15.70 4.89 -31.73
CA ARG A 33 -15.00 4.54 -32.96
C ARG A 33 -14.62 5.83 -33.69
N SER A 34 -13.52 5.80 -34.46
CA SER A 34 -13.10 6.98 -35.22
C SER A 34 -14.12 7.39 -36.29
N ALA A 35 -15.00 6.47 -36.72
CA ALA A 35 -16.06 6.75 -37.68
C ALA A 35 -17.27 7.46 -37.06
N ASP A 36 -17.57 7.20 -35.78
CA ASP A 36 -18.78 7.73 -35.12
C ASP A 36 -18.61 9.20 -34.73
N ALA A 37 -17.39 9.60 -34.35
CA ALA A 37 -17.06 10.96 -33.93
C ALA A 37 -15.62 11.35 -34.28
N PRO A 38 -15.32 11.61 -35.58
CA PRO A 38 -13.96 11.84 -36.05
C PRO A 38 -13.34 13.11 -35.47
N ARG A 39 -14.15 14.14 -35.17
CA ARG A 39 -13.64 15.40 -34.59
C ARG A 39 -13.26 15.20 -33.13
N LEU A 40 -14.11 14.54 -32.36
CA LEU A 40 -13.84 14.19 -30.96
C LEU A 40 -12.56 13.36 -30.84
N HIS A 41 -12.45 12.30 -31.65
CA HIS A 41 -11.29 11.42 -31.65
C HIS A 41 -10.01 12.17 -32.03
N ARG A 42 -10.02 12.99 -33.10
CA ARG A 42 -8.86 13.80 -33.49
C ARG A 42 -8.45 14.78 -32.39
N ARG A 43 -9.42 15.49 -31.81
CA ARG A 43 -9.20 16.47 -30.75
C ARG A 43 -8.59 15.80 -29.51
N PHE A 44 -9.10 14.64 -29.10
CA PHE A 44 -8.57 13.87 -27.96
C PHE A 44 -7.06 13.60 -28.08
N PHE A 45 -6.60 13.14 -29.25
CA PHE A 45 -5.17 12.88 -29.44
C PHE A 45 -4.34 14.16 -29.62
N GLN A 46 -4.93 15.25 -30.13
CA GLN A 46 -4.26 16.55 -30.21
C GLN A 46 -4.08 17.21 -28.83
N GLU A 47 -5.08 17.08 -27.96
CA GLU A 47 -5.10 17.63 -26.60
C GLU A 47 -4.48 16.68 -25.56
N TRP A 48 -3.82 15.59 -26.00
CA TRP A 48 -3.39 14.50 -25.12
C TRP A 48 -2.44 14.95 -24.00
N SER A 49 -1.45 15.81 -24.32
CA SER A 49 -0.53 16.37 -23.30
C SER A 49 -1.29 17.17 -22.25
N ASP A 50 -2.25 17.98 -22.69
CA ASP A 50 -3.00 18.87 -21.81
C ASP A 50 -4.00 18.07 -20.95
N ILE A 51 -4.57 17.01 -21.52
CA ILE A 51 -5.38 16.04 -20.77
C ILE A 51 -4.55 15.40 -19.67
N HIS A 52 -3.31 15.00 -19.96
CA HIS A 52 -2.41 14.44 -18.96
C HIS A 52 -2.10 15.42 -17.82
N ASP A 53 -1.76 16.67 -18.15
CA ASP A 53 -1.45 17.72 -17.17
C ASP A 53 -2.66 18.03 -16.27
N VAL A 54 -3.87 17.95 -16.84
CA VAL A 54 -5.11 18.12 -16.11
C VAL A 54 -5.41 16.92 -15.21
N THR A 55 -5.37 15.69 -15.69
CA THR A 55 -5.76 14.53 -14.87
C THR A 55 -4.74 14.17 -13.79
N GLY A 56 -3.47 14.51 -13.99
CA GLY A 56 -2.41 14.32 -13.00
C GLY A 56 -2.33 12.86 -12.51
N PRO A 57 -2.01 12.62 -11.21
CA PRO A 57 -1.93 11.27 -10.66
C PRO A 57 -3.30 10.69 -10.25
N TYR A 58 -4.39 11.45 -10.34
CA TYR A 58 -5.67 11.08 -9.71
C TYR A 58 -6.64 10.40 -10.66
N LEU A 59 -6.63 10.76 -11.95
CA LEU A 59 -7.47 10.12 -12.97
C LEU A 59 -6.59 9.49 -14.04
N ALA A 60 -6.71 8.18 -14.23
CA ALA A 60 -6.04 7.48 -15.31
C ALA A 60 -6.91 7.50 -16.57
N VAL A 61 -6.48 8.19 -17.61
CA VAL A 61 -7.14 8.14 -18.92
C VAL A 61 -6.60 6.96 -19.72
N ILE A 62 -7.49 6.05 -20.05
CA ILE A 62 -7.22 4.79 -20.73
C ILE A 62 -7.80 4.88 -22.14
N THR A 63 -6.93 4.68 -23.12
CA THR A 63 -7.33 4.61 -24.53
C THR A 63 -6.78 3.31 -25.15
N PRO A 64 -7.59 2.60 -25.95
CA PRO A 64 -7.10 1.45 -26.69
C PRO A 64 -6.10 1.89 -27.77
N SER A 65 -4.91 1.30 -27.79
CA SER A 65 -3.82 1.69 -28.69
C SER A 65 -2.94 0.51 -29.11
N PRO A 66 -2.94 0.10 -30.39
CA PRO A 66 -2.37 -1.15 -30.94
C PRO A 66 -0.84 -1.32 -30.86
N GLY A 67 -0.13 -0.43 -30.16
CA GLY A 67 1.33 -0.42 -30.10
C GLY A 67 1.94 0.05 -28.79
N SER A 68 1.13 0.39 -27.78
CA SER A 68 1.62 0.77 -26.45
C SER A 68 1.33 -0.34 -25.44
N SER A 69 2.27 -0.57 -24.54
CA SER A 69 2.12 -1.57 -23.49
C SER A 69 2.32 -0.96 -22.10
N ILE A 70 1.45 -1.31 -21.15
CA ILE A 70 1.55 -0.82 -19.76
C ILE A 70 2.04 -1.95 -18.87
N LEU A 71 3.08 -1.71 -18.07
CA LEU A 71 3.51 -2.69 -17.07
C LEU A 71 2.62 -2.62 -15.81
N LEU A 72 1.89 -3.70 -15.53
CA LEU A 72 1.22 -4.01 -14.27
C LEU A 72 2.19 -4.78 -13.36
N ASP A 73 2.38 -4.32 -12.12
CA ASP A 73 3.09 -5.08 -11.09
C ASP A 73 2.05 -5.77 -10.21
N GLU A 74 1.80 -7.06 -10.47
CA GLU A 74 0.79 -7.83 -9.76
C GLU A 74 1.43 -8.49 -8.53
N GLU A 75 1.35 -7.83 -7.37
CA GLU A 75 2.06 -8.22 -6.14
C GLU A 75 1.49 -9.49 -5.43
N LEU A 76 0.89 -10.45 -6.16
CA LEU A 76 0.20 -11.59 -5.54
C LEU A 76 0.71 -13.00 -5.89
N TYR A 77 1.83 -13.14 -6.61
CA TYR A 77 2.55 -14.43 -6.67
C TYR A 77 4.07 -14.27 -6.53
N ARG A 78 4.52 -13.90 -5.32
CA ARG A 78 5.83 -14.18 -4.69
C ARG A 78 7.17 -13.94 -5.43
N THR A 79 7.26 -13.60 -6.71
CA THR A 79 8.56 -13.41 -7.38
C THR A 79 8.51 -12.48 -8.60
N GLN A 80 9.09 -11.28 -8.48
CA GLN A 80 9.94 -10.58 -9.47
C GLN A 80 9.44 -10.27 -10.91
N TYR A 81 8.16 -10.37 -11.26
CA TYR A 81 7.70 -10.16 -12.65
C TYR A 81 6.54 -9.17 -12.78
N GLY A 82 6.67 -8.26 -13.75
CA GLY A 82 5.61 -7.34 -14.18
C GLY A 82 5.04 -7.72 -15.55
N ALA A 83 3.75 -7.47 -15.75
CA ALA A 83 3.00 -7.83 -16.95
C ALA A 83 2.74 -6.60 -17.84
N LEU A 84 3.22 -6.60 -19.08
CA LEU A 84 2.93 -5.60 -20.11
C LEU A 84 1.54 -5.82 -20.70
N VAL A 85 0.59 -4.90 -20.58
CA VAL A 85 -0.71 -4.96 -21.27
C VAL A 85 -0.57 -4.33 -22.66
N PRO A 86 -0.38 -5.08 -23.76
CA PRO A 86 -0.52 -4.54 -25.10
C PRO A 86 -1.88 -3.88 -25.29
N ASP A 87 -1.93 -2.96 -26.23
CA ASP A 87 -3.16 -2.32 -26.69
C ASP A 87 -3.69 -1.21 -25.77
N VAL A 88 -2.89 -0.69 -24.82
CA VAL A 88 -3.32 0.35 -23.86
C VAL A 88 -2.24 1.40 -23.63
N SER A 89 -2.63 2.68 -23.57
CA SER A 89 -1.75 3.80 -23.19
C SER A 89 -2.20 4.43 -21.86
N CYS A 90 -1.27 4.59 -20.91
CA CYS A 90 -1.43 5.40 -19.68
C CYS A 90 -0.50 6.63 -19.74
N PRO A 91 -1.03 7.86 -19.66
CA PRO A 91 -0.25 9.07 -19.90
C PRO A 91 0.67 9.54 -18.75
N SER A 92 0.56 9.00 -17.53
CA SER A 92 1.46 9.36 -16.43
C SER A 92 2.90 8.99 -16.76
N GLY A 93 3.74 9.99 -17.05
CA GLY A 93 5.15 9.82 -17.35
C GLY A 93 5.85 8.93 -16.33
N GLY A 94 6.19 7.71 -16.75
CA GLY A 94 6.78 6.65 -15.94
C GLY A 94 5.88 5.43 -15.92
N GLY A 95 6.30 4.34 -16.57
CA GLY A 95 5.55 3.09 -16.62
C GLY A 95 5.33 2.44 -15.25
N ARG A 96 4.38 2.95 -14.47
CA ARG A 96 4.01 2.43 -13.16
C ARG A 96 2.52 2.61 -12.90
N LEU A 97 1.76 1.55 -13.18
CA LEU A 97 0.79 1.05 -12.22
C LEU A 97 1.55 0.37 -11.07
N SER A 98 2.41 1.14 -10.37
CA SER A 98 3.09 0.68 -9.16
C SER A 98 3.36 1.83 -8.20
N ARG A 99 2.75 1.75 -7.02
CA ARG A 99 3.24 2.41 -5.80
C ARG A 99 3.54 1.37 -4.74
N ALA A 100 4.40 0.40 -5.10
CA ALA A 100 5.15 -0.35 -4.09
C ALA A 100 6.14 0.61 -3.41
N VAL A 101 5.67 1.28 -2.36
CA VAL A 101 6.54 1.95 -1.39
C VAL A 101 7.27 0.84 -0.63
N ASN A 102 8.59 0.82 -0.80
CA ASN A 102 9.59 -0.05 -0.15
C ASN A 102 9.87 -1.41 -0.81
N ARG A 103 10.85 -1.43 -1.71
CA ARG A 103 12.02 -2.33 -1.61
C ARG A 103 13.14 -1.86 -2.53
N ARG A 104 14.38 -1.96 -2.02
CA ARG A 104 15.62 -1.64 -2.74
C ARG A 104 15.63 -2.34 -4.10
N TRP A 105 15.77 -1.55 -5.16
CA TRP A 105 16.07 -2.08 -6.49
C TRP A 105 17.51 -2.62 -6.47
N PRO A 106 17.78 -3.87 -6.89
CA PRO A 106 19.14 -4.28 -7.18
C PRO A 106 19.65 -3.44 -8.35
N SER A 107 20.77 -2.74 -8.14
CA SER A 107 21.43 -1.83 -9.08
C SER A 107 22.11 -2.53 -10.28
N SER A 108 21.52 -3.62 -10.77
CA SER A 108 22.06 -4.42 -11.89
C SER A 108 20.94 -4.87 -12.83
N VAL A 109 20.34 -3.91 -13.54
CA VAL A 109 19.54 -4.21 -14.73
C VAL A 109 20.22 -3.53 -15.90
N ARG A 110 20.87 -4.33 -16.76
CA ARG A 110 21.27 -3.87 -18.10
C ARG A 110 19.99 -3.45 -18.82
N MET A 111 19.96 -2.23 -19.35
CA MET A 111 18.94 -1.79 -20.29
C MET A 111 18.97 -2.75 -21.48
N THR A 112 17.99 -3.64 -21.59
CA THR A 112 17.72 -4.33 -22.84
C THR A 112 17.21 -3.28 -23.82
N GLU A 113 17.88 -3.18 -24.96
CA GLU A 113 17.55 -2.31 -26.10
C GLU A 113 16.04 -2.34 -26.36
N VAL A 114 15.38 -1.19 -26.19
CA VAL A 114 14.02 -0.98 -26.72
C VAL A 114 14.16 -1.00 -28.23
N THR A 115 13.95 -2.17 -28.83
CA THR A 115 14.03 -2.32 -30.27
C THR A 115 12.83 -1.57 -30.86
N PRO A 116 13.02 -0.54 -31.68
CA PRO A 116 11.92 0.18 -32.29
C PRO A 116 11.09 -0.80 -33.13
N SER A 117 9.86 -1.04 -32.73
CA SER A 117 8.93 -1.86 -33.49
C SER A 117 8.40 -1.05 -34.67
N ARG A 118 8.29 -1.69 -35.84
CA ARG A 118 7.70 -1.07 -37.01
C ARG A 118 6.24 -0.75 -36.70
N THR A 119 5.84 0.51 -36.86
CA THR A 119 4.45 0.93 -36.70
C THR A 119 3.54 0.02 -37.52
N ALA A 120 2.55 -0.61 -36.89
CA ALA A 120 1.59 -1.45 -37.58
C ALA A 120 0.87 -0.67 -38.71
N SER A 121 0.26 -1.37 -39.66
CA SER A 121 -0.52 -0.70 -40.71
C SER A 121 -1.71 0.06 -40.11
N VAL A 122 -2.14 1.15 -40.76
CA VAL A 122 -3.31 1.94 -40.34
C VAL A 122 -4.56 1.06 -40.20
N ARG A 123 -4.75 0.09 -41.10
CA ARG A 123 -5.86 -0.87 -41.03
C ARG A 123 -5.82 -1.71 -39.75
N ARG A 124 -4.65 -2.25 -39.39
CA ARG A 124 -4.48 -3.01 -38.15
C ARG A 124 -4.74 -2.13 -36.92
N HIS A 125 -4.40 -0.84 -36.97
CA HIS A 125 -4.72 0.09 -35.89
C HIS A 125 -6.24 0.27 -35.72
N GLN A 126 -6.94 0.45 -36.83
CA GLN A 126 -8.40 0.63 -36.84
C GLN A 126 -9.13 -0.65 -36.39
N ASP A 127 -8.67 -1.82 -36.81
CA ASP A 127 -9.25 -3.11 -36.44
C ASP A 127 -9.07 -3.37 -34.93
N THR A 128 -7.86 -3.16 -34.38
CA THR A 128 -7.60 -3.30 -32.94
C THR A 128 -8.40 -2.31 -32.11
N HIS A 129 -8.47 -1.05 -32.54
CA HIS A 129 -9.26 -0.02 -31.86
C HIS A 129 -10.75 -0.36 -31.84
N THR A 130 -11.29 -0.82 -32.98
CA THR A 130 -12.69 -1.26 -33.06
C THR A 130 -12.96 -2.46 -32.16
N THR A 131 -12.04 -3.43 -32.12
CA THR A 131 -12.14 -4.59 -31.25
C THR A 131 -12.15 -4.18 -29.78
N ALA A 132 -11.26 -3.28 -29.37
CA ALA A 132 -11.20 -2.81 -27.99
C ALA A 132 -12.43 -1.96 -27.59
N VAL A 133 -12.98 -1.17 -28.50
CA VAL A 133 -14.25 -0.46 -28.28
C VAL A 133 -15.38 -1.47 -28.07
N ASN A 134 -15.44 -2.54 -28.86
CA ASN A 134 -16.44 -3.59 -28.69
C ASN A 134 -16.27 -4.32 -27.33
N ASP A 135 -15.03 -4.63 -26.94
CA ASP A 135 -14.73 -5.21 -25.63
C ASP A 135 -15.16 -4.28 -24.49
N LEU A 136 -14.96 -2.96 -24.62
CA LEU A 136 -15.42 -1.96 -23.64
C LEU A 136 -16.95 -1.88 -23.59
N GLN A 137 -17.63 -1.90 -24.74
CA GLN A 137 -19.09 -1.93 -24.79
C GLN A 137 -19.66 -3.18 -24.14
N GLU A 138 -19.03 -4.34 -24.37
CA GLU A 138 -19.40 -5.62 -23.75
C GLU A 138 -19.17 -5.60 -22.24
N PHE A 139 -18.00 -5.15 -21.81
CA PHE A 139 -17.62 -5.12 -20.40
C PHE A 139 -18.53 -4.20 -19.57
N PHE A 140 -18.80 -2.99 -20.06
CA PHE A 140 -19.64 -2.00 -19.37
C PHE A 140 -21.14 -2.11 -19.72
N GLY A 141 -21.53 -2.94 -20.70
CA GLY A 141 -22.91 -3.06 -21.15
C GLY A 141 -23.43 -1.81 -21.88
N ILE A 142 -22.59 -1.12 -22.64
CA ILE A 142 -22.96 0.14 -23.31
C ILE A 142 -23.68 -0.18 -24.63
N PRO A 143 -24.94 0.28 -24.82
CA PRO A 143 -25.62 0.15 -26.10
C PRO A 143 -24.98 1.02 -27.18
N GLU A 144 -25.13 0.62 -28.45
CA GLU A 144 -24.55 1.33 -29.59
C GLU A 144 -25.06 2.78 -29.69
N SER A 145 -26.31 3.02 -29.29
CA SER A 145 -26.95 4.34 -29.30
C SER A 145 -26.30 5.37 -28.35
N LEU A 146 -25.43 4.93 -27.43
CA LEU A 146 -24.70 5.82 -26.54
C LEU A 146 -23.31 6.20 -27.07
N LEU A 147 -22.86 5.62 -28.18
CA LEU A 147 -21.57 6.00 -28.76
C LEU A 147 -21.67 7.34 -29.51
N PRO A 148 -20.65 8.21 -29.42
CA PRO A 148 -19.44 8.08 -28.58
C PRO A 148 -19.73 8.40 -27.10
N CYS A 149 -19.01 7.76 -26.18
CA CYS A 149 -19.13 8.09 -24.75
C CYS A 149 -17.78 7.99 -24.01
N ALA A 150 -17.72 8.58 -22.82
CA ALA A 150 -16.67 8.32 -21.85
C ALA A 150 -17.24 7.56 -20.66
N VAL A 151 -16.56 6.49 -20.25
CA VAL A 151 -16.87 5.79 -19.01
C VAL A 151 -15.89 6.23 -17.94
N ILE A 152 -16.39 6.82 -16.87
CA ILE A 152 -15.61 7.24 -15.73
C ILE A 152 -15.92 6.29 -14.57
N VAL A 153 -14.94 5.49 -14.19
CA VAL A 153 -15.03 4.52 -13.10
C VAL A 153 -14.48 5.17 -11.84
N SER A 154 -15.31 5.24 -10.80
CA SER A 154 -14.92 5.66 -9.45
C SER A 154 -14.53 4.43 -8.64
N LEU A 155 -13.25 4.36 -8.27
CA LEU A 155 -12.70 3.18 -7.60
C LEU A 155 -13.13 3.12 -6.12
N HIS A 156 -13.21 4.27 -5.45
CA HIS A 156 -13.66 4.35 -4.05
C HIS A 156 -15.17 4.23 -3.89
N GLU A 157 -15.94 4.77 -4.83
CA GLU A 157 -17.42 4.69 -4.79
C GLU A 157 -17.94 3.39 -5.40
N THR A 158 -17.06 2.56 -5.98
CA THR A 158 -17.38 1.27 -6.61
C THR A 158 -18.52 1.38 -7.63
N SER A 159 -18.43 2.39 -8.49
CA SER A 159 -19.47 2.74 -9.47
C SER A 159 -18.85 3.30 -10.73
N ALA A 160 -19.62 3.38 -11.81
CA ALA A 160 -19.19 4.08 -13.02
C ALA A 160 -20.26 5.04 -13.54
N LEU A 161 -19.83 6.04 -14.30
CA LEU A 161 -20.70 6.91 -15.07
C LEU A 161 -20.37 6.79 -16.55
N CYS A 162 -21.39 6.57 -17.37
CA CYS A 162 -21.31 6.64 -18.82
C CYS A 162 -21.78 8.01 -19.27
N VAL A 163 -20.86 8.84 -19.75
CA VAL A 163 -21.10 10.21 -20.22
C VAL A 163 -21.25 10.18 -21.74
N ALA A 164 -22.46 10.41 -22.24
CA ALA A 164 -22.71 10.47 -23.68
C ALA A 164 -22.07 11.73 -24.27
N LEU A 165 -21.18 11.54 -25.24
CA LEU A 165 -20.44 12.61 -25.90
C LEU A 165 -20.99 12.83 -27.31
N ASP A 166 -20.59 13.94 -27.91
CA ASP A 166 -20.81 14.23 -29.32
C ASP A 166 -19.54 14.81 -29.96
N ASP A 167 -19.60 15.08 -31.26
CA ASP A 167 -18.47 15.61 -32.04
C ASP A 167 -18.00 17.01 -31.58
N GLU A 168 -18.86 17.76 -30.88
CA GLU A 168 -18.55 19.10 -30.37
C GLU A 168 -17.99 19.07 -28.95
N SER A 169 -18.16 17.95 -28.25
CA SER A 169 -17.63 17.71 -26.91
C SER A 169 -16.10 17.80 -26.86
N SER A 170 -15.55 18.15 -25.69
CA SER A 170 -14.11 18.16 -25.44
C SER A 170 -13.82 17.39 -24.16
N MET A 171 -13.12 16.27 -24.29
CA MET A 171 -12.66 15.47 -23.15
C MET A 171 -11.77 16.29 -22.22
N TYR A 172 -10.89 17.13 -22.78
CA TYR A 172 -10.08 18.06 -21.99
C TYR A 172 -10.94 18.96 -21.11
N ARG A 173 -11.95 19.63 -21.67
CA ARG A 173 -12.83 20.53 -20.90
C ARG A 173 -13.62 19.78 -19.83
N LEU A 174 -14.11 18.57 -20.14
CA LEU A 174 -14.82 17.73 -19.18
C LEU A 174 -13.90 17.36 -18.02
N LEU A 175 -12.72 16.82 -18.31
CA LEU A 175 -11.74 16.40 -17.30
C LEU A 175 -11.21 17.58 -16.49
N LYS A 176 -11.06 18.75 -17.12
CA LYS A 176 -10.68 19.99 -16.43
C LYS A 176 -11.74 20.46 -15.44
N SER A 177 -13.01 20.37 -15.82
CA SER A 177 -14.12 20.67 -14.92
C SER A 177 -14.19 19.68 -13.76
N ILE A 178 -14.02 18.38 -14.04
CA ILE A 178 -13.97 17.34 -12.98
C ILE A 178 -12.79 17.62 -12.03
N LYS A 179 -11.60 17.91 -12.57
CA LYS A 179 -10.41 18.24 -11.77
C LYS A 179 -10.68 19.40 -10.83
N ALA A 180 -11.27 20.49 -11.34
CA ALA A 180 -11.56 21.68 -10.53
C ALA A 180 -12.47 21.38 -9.33
N GLU A 181 -13.45 20.47 -9.50
CA GLU A 181 -14.36 20.04 -8.43
C GLU A 181 -13.64 19.19 -7.38
N ILE A 182 -12.73 18.29 -7.79
CA ILE A 182 -12.01 17.39 -6.86
C ILE A 182 -10.70 17.99 -6.31
N GLU A 183 -10.26 19.14 -6.83
CA GLU A 183 -8.98 19.79 -6.46
C GLU A 183 -8.87 20.07 -4.95
N PRO A 184 -9.90 20.58 -4.25
CA PRO A 184 -9.82 20.79 -2.80
C PRO A 184 -9.60 19.49 -2.02
N ALA A 185 -10.24 18.39 -2.42
CA ALA A 185 -10.10 17.08 -1.77
C ALA A 185 -8.71 16.48 -2.05
N THR A 186 -8.27 16.50 -3.31
CA THR A 186 -6.95 16.00 -3.71
C THR A 186 -5.79 16.77 -3.07
N ALA A 187 -5.93 18.07 -2.85
CA ALA A 187 -4.96 18.87 -2.09
C ALA A 187 -4.86 18.42 -0.61
N ARG A 188 -5.98 18.09 0.03
CA ARG A 188 -6.01 17.53 1.40
C ARG A 188 -5.33 16.15 1.44
N ILE A 189 -5.63 15.29 0.47
CA ILE A 189 -4.99 13.97 0.32
C ILE A 189 -3.48 14.13 0.16
N SER A 190 -3.01 14.98 -0.76
CA SER A 190 -1.58 15.26 -0.98
C SER A 190 -0.87 15.67 0.30
N ARG A 191 -1.47 16.57 1.10
CA ARG A 191 -0.90 17.00 2.38
C ARG A 191 -0.79 15.85 3.37
N LYS A 192 -1.83 15.01 3.46
CA LYS A 192 -1.83 13.84 4.34
C LYS A 192 -0.85 12.74 3.90
N GLU A 193 -0.66 12.55 2.60
CA GLU A 193 0.38 11.66 2.09
C GLU A 193 1.78 12.15 2.46
N GLN A 194 2.02 13.46 2.41
CA GLN A 194 3.27 14.04 2.87
C GLN A 194 3.48 13.80 4.38
N GLU A 195 2.44 14.01 5.21
CA GLU A 195 2.47 13.66 6.64
C GLU A 195 2.80 12.17 6.86
N LEU A 196 2.26 11.28 6.03
CA LEU A 196 2.55 9.84 6.09
C LEU A 196 4.01 9.53 5.76
N VAL A 197 4.57 10.19 4.74
CA VAL A 197 5.99 10.04 4.36
C VAL A 197 6.89 10.51 5.50
N GLU A 198 6.57 11.66 6.10
CA GLU A 198 7.30 12.22 7.24
C GLU A 198 7.20 11.31 8.46
N ALA A 199 6.02 10.76 8.77
CA ALA A 199 5.82 9.82 9.87
C ALA A 199 6.60 8.51 9.67
N LYS A 200 6.64 7.96 8.46
CA LYS A 200 7.46 6.79 8.11
C LYS A 200 8.95 7.09 8.26
N ALA A 201 9.40 8.26 7.83
CA ALA A 201 10.79 8.69 8.00
C ALA A 201 11.14 8.86 9.48
N ALA A 202 10.26 9.44 10.29
CA ALA A 202 10.44 9.56 11.73
C ALA A 202 10.54 8.20 12.42
N ARG A 203 9.67 7.24 12.08
CA ARG A 203 9.77 5.86 12.58
C ARG A 203 11.11 5.21 12.22
N ALA A 204 11.57 5.40 10.98
CA ALA A 204 12.87 4.87 10.55
C ALA A 204 14.04 5.50 11.33
N ARG A 205 13.95 6.80 11.64
CA ARG A 205 14.93 7.48 12.52
C ARG A 205 14.92 6.90 13.93
N ILE A 206 13.76 6.75 14.56
CA ILE A 206 13.64 6.12 15.90
C ILE A 206 14.35 4.77 15.92
N ARG A 207 14.04 3.91 14.94
CA ARG A 207 14.64 2.57 14.83
C ARG A 207 16.17 2.59 14.67
N ASN A 208 16.69 3.54 13.89
CA ASN A 208 18.11 3.67 13.61
C ASN A 208 18.88 4.37 14.74
N GLU A 209 18.38 5.49 15.24
CA GLU A 209 19.02 6.33 16.27
C GLU A 209 19.00 5.65 17.64
N GLN A 210 17.88 5.02 18.00
CA GLN A 210 17.79 4.27 19.26
C GLN A 210 18.45 2.90 19.16
N LYS A 211 18.95 2.52 17.97
CA LYS A 211 19.71 1.29 17.73
C LYS A 211 19.02 0.08 18.35
N ILE A 212 17.70 -0.04 18.15
CA ILE A 212 16.86 -1.06 18.81
C ILE A 212 17.45 -2.46 18.62
N GLY A 213 17.98 -2.76 17.42
CA GLY A 213 18.67 -4.02 17.14
C GLY A 213 19.92 -4.24 17.99
N GLU A 214 20.76 -3.21 18.18
CA GLU A 214 21.95 -3.29 19.03
C GLU A 214 21.58 -3.41 20.51
N LEU A 215 20.54 -2.71 20.96
CA LEU A 215 20.04 -2.82 22.33
C LEU A 215 19.53 -4.24 22.62
N ARG A 216 18.76 -4.84 21.70
CA ARG A 216 18.32 -6.24 21.80
C ARG A 216 19.51 -7.21 21.84
N ALA A 217 20.49 -7.04 20.94
CA ALA A 217 21.68 -7.89 20.89
C ALA A 217 22.54 -7.77 22.16
N THR A 218 22.68 -6.56 22.67
CA THR A 218 23.42 -6.27 23.92
C THR A 218 22.71 -6.90 25.11
N LEU A 219 21.39 -6.73 25.24
CA LEU A 219 20.60 -7.33 26.31
C LEU A 219 20.69 -8.86 26.29
N ALA A 220 20.55 -9.48 25.10
CA ALA A 220 20.66 -10.93 24.94
C ALA A 220 22.07 -11.44 25.32
N THR A 221 23.12 -10.71 24.94
CA THR A 221 24.51 -11.05 25.29
C THR A 221 24.74 -10.95 26.80
N LEU A 222 24.25 -9.88 27.45
CA LEU A 222 24.33 -9.70 28.90
C LEU A 222 23.57 -10.81 29.65
N GLN A 223 22.40 -11.22 29.15
CA GLN A 223 21.63 -12.33 29.71
C GLN A 223 22.37 -13.66 29.58
N ALA A 224 22.93 -13.96 28.40
CA ALA A 224 23.72 -15.18 28.17
C ALA A 224 24.95 -15.23 29.09
N GLN A 225 25.73 -14.14 29.15
CA GLN A 225 26.90 -14.04 30.04
C GLN A 225 26.54 -14.22 31.51
N TRP A 226 25.40 -13.69 31.94
CA TRP A 226 24.93 -13.87 33.31
C TRP A 226 24.52 -15.32 33.59
N THR A 227 23.83 -15.97 32.66
CA THR A 227 23.47 -17.39 32.76
C THR A 227 24.71 -18.27 32.87
N ASP A 228 25.71 -18.06 32.02
CA ASP A 228 26.99 -18.80 32.08
C ASP A 228 27.70 -18.57 33.42
N GLN A 229 27.74 -17.32 33.90
CA GLN A 229 28.34 -16.99 35.21
C GLN A 229 27.63 -17.71 36.36
N LYS A 230 26.29 -17.80 36.35
CA LYS A 230 25.51 -18.54 37.36
C LYS A 230 25.82 -20.03 37.31
N LEU A 231 25.87 -20.63 36.12
CA LEU A 231 26.16 -22.05 35.95
C LEU A 231 27.58 -22.40 36.42
N GLN A 232 28.57 -21.57 36.09
CA GLN A 232 29.93 -21.75 36.58
C GLN A 232 30.01 -21.61 38.10
N LEU A 233 29.32 -20.62 38.68
CA LEU A 233 29.25 -20.44 40.14
C LEU A 233 28.60 -21.65 40.84
N ALA A 234 27.55 -22.22 40.25
CA ALA A 234 26.90 -23.41 40.76
C ALA A 234 27.85 -24.63 40.73
N ALA A 235 28.58 -24.82 39.62
CA ALA A 235 29.58 -25.89 39.51
C ALA A 235 30.73 -25.73 40.52
N ASP A 236 31.26 -24.51 40.67
CA ASP A 236 32.33 -24.22 41.65
C ASP A 236 31.85 -24.50 43.10
N LEU A 237 30.58 -24.21 43.40
CA LEU A 237 29.96 -24.48 44.69
C LEU A 237 29.81 -25.98 44.97
N ASP A 238 29.32 -26.75 44.00
CA ASP A 238 29.19 -28.20 44.13
C ASP A 238 30.55 -28.88 44.31
N ALA A 239 31.57 -28.44 43.57
CA ALA A 239 32.93 -28.94 43.72
C ALA A 239 33.51 -28.64 45.10
N THR A 240 33.30 -27.42 45.62
CA THR A 240 33.83 -27.01 46.93
C THR A 240 33.09 -27.69 48.10
N ALA A 241 31.81 -28.04 47.91
CA ALA A 241 31.01 -28.70 48.94
C ALA A 241 31.56 -30.06 49.38
N GLY A 242 32.38 -30.73 48.55
CA GLY A 242 33.04 -31.99 48.93
C GLY A 242 34.06 -31.86 50.05
N ASP A 243 34.61 -30.66 50.29
CA ASP A 243 35.67 -30.41 51.27
C ASP A 243 35.17 -29.71 52.55
N LEU A 244 33.86 -29.57 52.71
CA LEU A 244 33.24 -28.85 53.84
C LEU A 244 32.57 -29.84 54.80
N ALA A 245 32.34 -29.39 56.04
CA ALA A 245 31.50 -30.13 56.99
C ALA A 245 30.08 -30.30 56.44
N ASP A 246 29.38 -31.37 56.83
CA ASP A 246 28.09 -31.78 56.22
C ASP A 246 27.03 -30.67 56.15
N ASP A 247 26.89 -29.88 57.20
CA ASP A 247 25.93 -28.75 57.24
C ASP A 247 26.28 -27.66 56.23
N ASP A 248 27.57 -27.35 56.08
CA ASP A 248 28.07 -26.33 55.15
C ASP A 248 28.07 -26.84 53.70
N ALA A 249 28.40 -28.11 53.50
CA ALA A 249 28.28 -28.79 52.21
C ALA A 249 26.83 -28.78 51.71
N THR A 250 25.86 -29.05 52.60
CA THR A 250 24.43 -29.03 52.28
C THR A 250 23.98 -27.63 51.85
N ARG A 251 24.40 -26.58 52.56
CA ARG A 251 24.09 -25.18 52.21
C ARG A 251 24.71 -24.78 50.86
N CYS A 252 25.93 -25.21 50.57
CA CYS A 252 26.59 -24.94 49.28
C CYS A 252 25.88 -25.63 48.11
N ARG A 253 25.50 -26.91 48.24
CA ARG A 253 24.73 -27.65 47.22
C ARG A 253 23.35 -27.07 47.00
N TRP A 254 22.68 -26.65 48.08
CA TRP A 254 21.40 -25.93 47.98
C TRP A 254 21.55 -24.65 47.15
N LEU A 255 22.55 -23.81 47.45
CA LEU A 255 22.79 -22.56 46.70
C LEU A 255 23.16 -22.83 45.24
N ALA A 256 23.94 -23.89 44.96
CA ALA A 256 24.25 -24.31 43.60
C ALA A 256 22.99 -24.73 42.82
N GLY A 257 22.13 -25.54 43.44
CA GLY A 257 20.81 -25.88 42.89
C GLY A 257 19.98 -24.63 42.61
N ARG A 258 20.00 -23.66 43.54
CA ARG A 258 19.24 -22.42 43.41
C ARG A 258 19.75 -21.51 42.29
N LEU A 259 21.07 -21.39 42.11
CA LEU A 259 21.68 -20.60 41.02
C LEU A 259 21.32 -21.10 39.62
N ARG A 260 20.98 -22.38 39.47
CA ARG A 260 20.51 -22.97 38.21
C ARG A 260 19.07 -22.60 37.87
N THR A 261 18.31 -22.10 38.84
CA THR A 261 16.93 -21.66 38.65
C THR A 261 16.88 -20.14 38.44
N ASP A 262 16.00 -19.66 37.56
CA ASP A 262 15.92 -18.24 37.20
C ASP A 262 14.94 -17.41 38.06
N GLN A 263 14.56 -17.94 39.23
CA GLN A 263 13.63 -17.28 40.13
C GLN A 263 14.34 -16.38 41.14
N PRO A 264 13.77 -15.21 41.50
CA PRO A 264 14.31 -14.36 42.57
C PRO A 264 14.27 -15.08 43.91
N LEU A 265 15.21 -14.77 44.80
CA LEU A 265 15.28 -15.39 46.14
C LEU A 265 14.17 -14.84 47.04
N SER A 266 13.47 -15.74 47.74
CA SER A 266 12.57 -15.38 48.84
C SER A 266 13.36 -14.80 50.03
N GLY A 267 12.66 -14.19 51.00
CA GLY A 267 13.30 -13.64 52.19
C GLY A 267 14.11 -14.68 52.99
N GLU A 268 13.59 -15.90 53.13
CA GLU A 268 14.26 -17.01 53.80
C GLU A 268 15.43 -17.56 52.98
N GLU A 269 15.24 -17.70 51.66
CA GLU A 269 16.29 -18.14 50.75
C GLU A 269 17.49 -17.17 50.75
N ARG A 270 17.25 -15.86 50.90
CA ARG A 270 18.35 -14.89 51.03
C ARG A 270 19.20 -15.13 52.25
N GLU A 271 18.59 -15.46 53.39
CA GLU A 271 19.34 -15.71 54.61
C GLU A 271 20.11 -17.03 54.51
N GLN A 272 19.51 -18.07 53.93
CA GLN A 272 20.22 -19.32 53.60
C GLN A 272 21.41 -19.09 52.66
N ALA A 273 21.24 -18.24 51.63
CA ALA A 273 22.30 -17.91 50.71
C ALA A 273 23.45 -17.10 51.35
N ARG A 274 23.12 -16.21 52.31
CA ARG A 274 24.12 -15.52 53.14
C ARG A 274 24.87 -16.47 54.06
N GLN A 275 24.18 -17.45 54.66
CA GLN A 275 24.80 -18.48 55.48
C GLN A 275 25.74 -19.36 54.65
N ALA A 276 25.34 -19.79 53.45
CA ALA A 276 26.21 -20.49 52.51
C ALA A 276 27.46 -19.66 52.13
N ALA A 277 27.30 -18.34 51.91
CA ALA A 277 28.43 -17.45 51.67
C ALA A 277 29.33 -17.24 52.90
N ARG A 278 28.82 -17.43 54.13
CA ARG A 278 29.62 -17.40 55.37
C ARG A 278 30.41 -18.70 55.57
N ALA A 279 29.84 -19.85 55.21
CA ALA A 279 30.51 -21.15 55.24
C ALA A 279 31.78 -21.20 54.37
N LEU A 280 31.82 -20.38 53.31
CA LEU A 280 32.97 -20.28 52.40
C LEU A 280 34.06 -19.30 52.88
N ARG A 281 33.97 -18.77 54.11
CA ARG A 281 34.98 -17.86 54.66
C ARG A 281 36.36 -18.50 54.63
N GLY A 282 37.32 -17.79 54.04
CA GLY A 282 38.70 -18.27 53.91
C GLY A 282 39.00 -19.02 52.59
N ARG A 283 37.99 -19.37 51.79
CA ARG A 283 38.15 -19.99 50.44
C ARG A 283 38.35 -18.93 49.32
N GLY A 284 38.88 -17.76 49.68
CA GLY A 284 39.43 -16.76 48.76
C GLY A 284 38.47 -16.19 47.71
N ARG A 285 38.59 -16.67 46.46
CA ARG A 285 37.90 -16.11 45.28
C ARG A 285 36.42 -16.47 45.21
N LEU A 286 36.02 -17.67 45.64
CA LEU A 286 34.64 -18.15 45.51
C LEU A 286 33.67 -17.38 46.42
N GLU A 287 34.06 -17.15 47.68
CA GLU A 287 33.33 -16.31 48.64
C GLU A 287 33.03 -14.92 48.06
N LYS A 288 34.05 -14.28 47.48
CA LYS A 288 33.92 -12.94 46.87
C LYS A 288 33.00 -12.96 45.65
N ARG A 289 33.06 -13.99 44.80
CA ARG A 289 32.18 -14.12 43.63
C ARG A 289 30.72 -14.31 44.04
N ILE A 290 30.43 -15.14 45.04
CA ILE A 290 29.06 -15.36 45.55
C ILE A 290 28.50 -14.09 46.19
N ARG A 291 29.27 -13.42 47.06
CA ARG A 291 28.81 -12.15 47.65
C ARG A 291 28.48 -11.08 46.62
N ARG A 292 29.16 -11.07 45.47
CA ARG A 292 28.84 -10.19 44.33
C ARG A 292 27.65 -10.66 43.50
N ALA A 293 27.40 -11.96 43.43
CA ALA A 293 26.30 -12.56 42.68
C ALA A 293 24.95 -12.46 43.41
N LEU A 294 24.94 -12.53 44.75
CA LEU A 294 23.70 -12.49 45.55
C LEU A 294 22.85 -11.23 45.32
N PRO A 295 23.41 -9.99 45.36
CA PRO A 295 22.64 -8.79 45.02
C PRO A 295 22.12 -8.79 43.57
N ARG A 296 22.84 -9.44 42.65
CA ARG A 296 22.44 -9.53 41.24
C ARG A 296 21.29 -10.51 41.00
N LEU A 297 21.20 -11.58 41.79
CA LEU A 297 20.06 -12.50 41.78
C LEU A 297 18.79 -11.83 42.30
N ASP A 298 18.91 -11.02 43.35
CA ASP A 298 17.78 -10.26 43.90
C ASP A 298 17.29 -9.16 42.95
N ALA A 299 18.20 -8.47 42.26
CA ALA A 299 17.88 -7.34 41.39
C ALA A 299 17.64 -7.71 39.90
N ARG A 300 17.51 -9.00 39.56
CA ARG A 300 17.38 -9.50 38.15
C ARG A 300 18.45 -8.93 37.19
N TYR A 301 19.70 -8.87 37.65
CA TYR A 301 20.86 -8.34 36.90
C TYR A 301 20.81 -6.83 36.56
N PRO A 302 21.30 -5.95 37.45
CA PRO A 302 21.20 -4.49 37.32
C PRO A 302 22.01 -3.87 36.17
N ALA A 303 22.98 -4.59 35.58
CA ALA A 303 23.66 -4.10 34.38
C ALA A 303 22.79 -4.26 33.11
N GLY A 304 21.79 -5.15 33.15
CA GLY A 304 20.81 -5.31 32.08
C GLY A 304 19.61 -4.39 32.23
N THR A 305 19.33 -3.83 33.41
CA THR A 305 18.12 -3.03 33.66
C THR A 305 18.13 -1.68 32.94
N GLU A 306 19.28 -1.02 32.81
CA GLU A 306 19.37 0.22 32.03
C GLU A 306 19.18 -0.03 30.53
N VAL A 307 19.86 -1.06 29.99
CA VAL A 307 19.71 -1.46 28.58
C VAL A 307 18.27 -1.91 28.30
N ALA A 308 17.66 -2.66 29.22
CA ALA A 308 16.26 -3.10 29.12
C ALA A 308 15.29 -1.91 29.20
N ALA A 309 15.51 -0.94 30.09
CA ALA A 309 14.68 0.27 30.17
C ALA A 309 14.78 1.12 28.91
N ARG A 310 16.00 1.29 28.36
CA ARG A 310 16.23 1.98 27.09
C ARG A 310 15.58 1.25 25.91
N LEU A 311 15.66 -0.09 25.89
CA LEU A 311 15.00 -0.91 24.88
C LEU A 311 13.48 -0.76 24.97
N ALA A 312 12.89 -0.87 26.16
CA ALA A 312 11.45 -0.72 26.37
C ALA A 312 10.94 0.67 25.98
N ALA A 313 11.67 1.74 26.33
CA ALA A 313 11.33 3.09 25.90
C ALA A 313 11.42 3.25 24.37
N ALA A 314 12.37 2.57 23.74
CA ALA A 314 12.54 2.61 22.29
C ALA A 314 11.45 1.84 21.53
N GLU A 315 11.07 0.67 22.04
CA GLU A 315 9.96 -0.11 21.51
C GLU A 315 8.64 0.64 21.65
N ALA A 316 8.37 1.25 22.81
CA ALA A 316 7.19 2.09 23.02
C ALA A 316 7.14 3.30 22.05
N ALA A 317 8.29 3.91 21.75
CA ALA A 317 8.38 4.99 20.77
C ALA A 317 8.14 4.49 19.33
N GLU A 318 8.61 3.30 18.98
CA GLU A 318 8.33 2.68 17.68
C GLU A 318 6.84 2.34 17.52
N ASP A 319 6.23 1.79 18.57
CA ASP A 319 4.80 1.44 18.58
C ASP A 319 3.92 2.70 18.46
N ALA A 320 4.21 3.75 19.22
CA ALA A 320 3.49 5.03 19.10
C ALA A 320 3.62 5.64 17.69
N ALA A 321 4.79 5.52 17.05
CA ALA A 321 4.98 5.96 15.67
C ALA A 321 4.18 5.10 14.68
N GLN A 322 4.08 3.79 14.94
CA GLN A 322 3.29 2.86 14.14
C GLN A 322 1.79 3.14 14.25
N ASP A 323 1.27 3.43 15.45
CA ASP A 323 -0.12 3.81 15.68
C ASP A 323 -0.46 5.10 14.95
N ARG A 324 0.42 6.11 15.02
CA ARG A 324 0.27 7.36 14.25
C ARG A 324 0.20 7.10 12.74
N ILE A 325 1.05 6.23 12.20
CA ILE A 325 1.00 5.82 10.79
C ILE A 325 -0.35 5.15 10.47
N GLY A 326 -0.86 4.32 11.38
CA GLY A 326 -2.19 3.71 11.27
C GLY A 326 -3.31 4.75 11.17
N GLY A 327 -3.32 5.73 12.08
CA GLY A 327 -4.30 6.82 12.06
C GLY A 327 -4.25 7.66 10.78
N ILE A 328 -3.05 8.01 10.30
CA ILE A 328 -2.91 8.79 9.04
C ILE A 328 -3.42 7.98 7.83
N LYS A 329 -3.24 6.65 7.80
CA LYS A 329 -3.78 5.81 6.73
C LYS A 329 -5.31 5.81 6.75
N GLN A 330 -5.90 5.67 7.93
CA GLN A 330 -7.35 5.74 8.08
C GLN A 330 -7.90 7.11 7.63
N ASP A 331 -7.24 8.21 8.01
CA ASP A 331 -7.59 9.56 7.52
C ASP A 331 -7.53 9.64 5.98
N LEU A 332 -6.53 9.02 5.35
CA LEU A 332 -6.39 8.98 3.89
C LEU A 332 -7.52 8.18 3.22
N ASP A 333 -7.92 7.04 3.79
CA ASP A 333 -9.03 6.24 3.30
C ASP A 333 -10.36 7.02 3.41
N ASP A 334 -10.56 7.75 4.50
CA ASP A 334 -11.71 8.63 4.72
C ASP A 334 -11.73 9.78 3.71
N LEU A 335 -10.60 10.45 3.49
CA LEU A 335 -10.45 11.49 2.47
C LEU A 335 -10.67 10.98 1.05
N GLY A 336 -10.28 9.74 0.76
CA GLY A 336 -10.55 9.09 -0.52
C GLY A 336 -12.05 8.95 -0.79
N ARG A 337 -12.84 8.65 0.25
CA ARG A 337 -14.31 8.62 0.18
C ARG A 337 -14.90 10.02 0.02
N ASP A 338 -14.32 11.03 0.65
CA ASP A 338 -14.73 12.44 0.51
C ASP A 338 -14.47 13.04 -0.89
N LEU A 339 -13.68 12.38 -1.74
CA LEU A 339 -13.36 12.87 -3.09
C LEU A 339 -14.61 12.98 -3.98
N ALA A 340 -15.65 12.18 -3.70
CA ALA A 340 -16.97 12.25 -4.32
C ALA A 340 -16.91 12.37 -5.86
N LEU A 341 -16.11 11.51 -6.50
CA LEU A 341 -15.81 11.61 -7.93
C LEU A 341 -17.09 11.59 -8.78
N ASN A 342 -18.07 10.75 -8.43
CA ASN A 342 -19.35 10.70 -9.12
C ASN A 342 -20.06 12.06 -9.13
N ALA A 343 -20.10 12.75 -7.99
CA ALA A 343 -20.74 14.05 -7.86
C ALA A 343 -20.00 15.10 -8.71
N ALA A 344 -18.67 15.07 -8.71
CA ALA A 344 -17.85 15.93 -9.55
C ALA A 344 -18.09 15.67 -11.05
N VAL A 345 -18.23 14.41 -11.46
CA VAL A 345 -18.58 14.03 -12.85
C VAL A 345 -19.96 14.53 -13.24
N VAL A 346 -20.96 14.36 -12.37
CA VAL A 346 -22.33 14.86 -12.63
C VAL A 346 -22.35 16.39 -12.75
N SER A 347 -21.68 17.11 -11.84
CA SER A 347 -21.53 18.57 -11.89
C SER A 347 -20.87 19.01 -13.20
N ALA A 348 -19.72 18.40 -13.53
CA ALA A 348 -18.99 18.71 -14.75
C ALA A 348 -19.81 18.42 -16.01
N ALA A 349 -20.53 17.29 -16.06
CA ALA A 349 -21.37 16.92 -17.19
C ALA A 349 -22.57 17.87 -17.38
N ALA A 350 -23.12 18.42 -16.30
CA ALA A 350 -24.18 19.42 -16.37
C ALA A 350 -23.75 20.68 -17.14
N ASN A 351 -22.46 21.07 -17.07
CA ASN A 351 -21.91 22.16 -17.87
C ASN A 351 -21.94 21.90 -19.39
N PHE A 352 -22.11 20.63 -19.80
CA PHE A 352 -22.30 20.21 -21.20
C PHE A 352 -23.77 19.96 -21.55
N GLY A 353 -24.70 20.29 -20.66
CA GLY A 353 -26.13 20.04 -20.82
C GLY A 353 -26.50 18.56 -20.73
N LEU A 354 -25.67 17.75 -20.07
CA LEU A 354 -25.92 16.34 -19.80
C LEU A 354 -26.54 16.20 -18.42
N VAL A 355 -27.54 15.34 -18.29
CA VAL A 355 -28.22 15.05 -17.02
C VAL A 355 -28.34 13.54 -16.82
N PRO A 356 -28.50 13.06 -15.58
CA PRO A 356 -28.82 11.66 -15.34
C PRO A 356 -30.06 11.23 -16.12
N ASP A 357 -29.90 10.23 -16.99
CA ASP A 357 -30.97 9.65 -17.80
C ASP A 357 -31.27 8.23 -17.29
N GLY A 358 -32.36 8.11 -16.53
CA GLY A 358 -32.84 6.81 -16.02
C GLY A 358 -33.54 5.95 -17.06
N ASP A 359 -33.88 6.50 -18.23
CA ASP A 359 -34.61 5.78 -19.27
C ASP A 359 -33.66 4.99 -20.19
N VAL A 360 -32.39 5.38 -20.26
CA VAL A 360 -31.39 4.66 -21.05
C VAL A 360 -31.01 3.37 -20.35
N ARG A 361 -31.52 2.26 -20.88
CA ARG A 361 -31.17 0.93 -20.41
C ARG A 361 -29.80 0.52 -20.96
N LEU A 362 -28.88 0.27 -20.04
CA LEU A 362 -27.66 -0.50 -20.34
C LEU A 362 -28.05 -1.92 -20.76
N ARG A 363 -27.15 -2.60 -21.48
CA ARG A 363 -27.34 -4.00 -21.85
C ARG A 363 -27.46 -4.85 -20.58
N GLU A 364 -28.41 -5.78 -20.60
CA GLU A 364 -28.68 -6.69 -19.47
C GLU A 364 -27.48 -7.60 -19.17
N TRP A 365 -26.73 -7.98 -20.21
CA TRP A 365 -25.48 -8.71 -20.07
C TRP A 365 -24.29 -7.74 -20.11
N ARG A 366 -23.56 -7.67 -18.98
CA ARG A 366 -22.29 -6.94 -18.84
C ARG A 366 -21.39 -7.63 -17.83
N GLU A 367 -20.08 -7.48 -17.99
CA GLU A 367 -19.08 -8.11 -17.11
C GLU A 367 -18.84 -7.29 -15.82
N LEU A 368 -19.00 -5.95 -15.87
CA LEU A 368 -18.87 -5.11 -14.67
C LEU A 368 -20.10 -5.21 -13.77
N ALA A 369 -19.89 -5.72 -12.56
CA ALA A 369 -20.94 -5.87 -11.53
C ALA A 369 -21.35 -4.54 -10.87
N TRP A 370 -20.54 -3.48 -10.98
CA TRP A 370 -20.78 -2.19 -10.35
C TRP A 370 -21.99 -1.46 -10.96
N PRO A 371 -22.69 -0.60 -10.18
CA PRO A 371 -23.73 0.27 -10.73
C PRO A 371 -23.12 1.25 -11.73
N ILE A 372 -23.83 1.44 -12.85
CA ILE A 372 -23.44 2.37 -13.89
C ILE A 372 -24.60 3.34 -14.14
N SER A 373 -24.34 4.64 -14.01
CA SER A 373 -25.30 5.70 -14.31
C SER A 373 -25.02 6.32 -15.67
N VAL A 374 -26.05 6.66 -16.44
CA VAL A 374 -25.90 7.28 -17.76
C VAL A 374 -26.17 8.78 -17.64
N LEU A 375 -25.25 9.60 -18.15
CA LEU A 375 -25.42 11.04 -18.30
C LEU A 375 -25.58 11.35 -19.79
N ALA A 376 -26.77 11.79 -20.19
CA ALA A 376 -27.10 12.04 -21.58
C ALA A 376 -27.82 13.39 -21.75
N ARG A 377 -27.89 13.88 -22.98
CA ARG A 377 -28.70 15.07 -23.27
C ARG A 377 -30.18 14.72 -23.11
N PRO A 378 -30.98 15.58 -22.47
CA PRO A 378 -32.41 15.34 -22.35
C PRO A 378 -33.03 15.25 -23.73
N LYS A 379 -33.86 14.22 -23.97
CA LYS A 379 -34.64 14.09 -25.19
C LYS A 379 -35.52 15.34 -25.33
N ARG A 380 -35.26 16.18 -26.32
CA ARG A 380 -36.14 17.32 -26.62
C ARG A 380 -37.52 16.75 -26.90
N ALA A 381 -38.52 17.14 -26.11
CA ALA A 381 -39.90 16.81 -26.38
C ALA A 381 -40.21 17.26 -27.81
N THR A 382 -40.58 16.32 -28.68
CA THR A 382 -40.99 16.64 -30.05
C THR A 382 -42.15 17.63 -29.92
N PRO A 383 -42.06 18.83 -30.52
CA PRO A 383 -43.18 19.76 -30.45
C PRO A 383 -44.38 19.05 -31.06
N ARG A 384 -45.42 18.82 -30.25
CA ARG A 384 -46.69 18.30 -30.73
C ARG A 384 -47.27 19.35 -31.67
N MET A 385 -46.97 19.26 -32.96
CA MET A 385 -47.67 20.02 -33.98
C MET A 385 -49.13 19.56 -33.96
N ARG A 386 -49.98 20.34 -33.30
CA ARG A 386 -51.43 20.21 -33.44
C ARG A 386 -51.78 20.76 -34.81
N PHE A 387 -51.89 19.89 -35.81
CA PHE A 387 -52.57 20.25 -37.04
C PHE A 387 -54.04 20.52 -36.71
N ARG A 388 -54.43 21.80 -36.66
CA ARG A 388 -55.83 22.19 -36.77
C ARG A 388 -56.19 22.13 -38.25
N TRP A 389 -56.90 21.06 -38.63
CA TRP A 389 -57.66 21.06 -39.86
C TRP A 389 -58.88 21.96 -39.62
N SER A 390 -58.94 23.08 -40.32
CA SER A 390 -60.08 24.01 -40.35
C SER A 390 -60.96 23.72 -41.55
#